data_AF-A0A7U6QL36-F1
#
_entry.id   AF-A0A7U6QL36-F1
#
_cell.length_a   1.000
_cell.length_b   1.000
_cell.length_c   1.000
_cell.angle_alpha   90.00
_cell.angle_beta   90.00
_cell.angle_gamma   90.00
#
_symmetry.space_group_name_H-M   'P 1'
#
loop_
_entity.id
_entity.type
_entity.pdbx_description
1 polymer ?
#
loop_
_entity_poly.entity_id
_entity_poly.type
_entity_poly.pdbx_seq_one_letter_code
_entity_poly.pdbx_strand_id
1 'polypeptide(L)'
;MKQEDWIVPCFAYIEEHIKEAMGLNEIAGHMGYSVYYFSRAFKAEMGITIMEYVKRRKMIRATEEILSGMRIIDVAFNYGYQSHSAFTKAFTKEFGLSPAILRAYVMQKTELGGGSTMSHFFMEETKIHATKEELLEQLLTVIRANQLEYQLDNIQKGYEFACRVYEGVKRYSGDDYVTHPLNVAILLADMGAGEDAVIAGMLCDALAKGSMDEETILENTSKNVSDLLLLANNFHPEDPENEESVVLLKLAERLHNMRTIDFMSVEQQKEKAKETLTLFMPIANRLGNEGLKEELNNLAIKYM
;
A
#
# COMPACT_ATOMS: atom_id res chain seq x y z
N MET A 1 15.94 14.59 21.11
CA MET A 1 14.77 13.94 21.73
C MET A 1 14.73 12.52 21.24
N LYS A 2 14.56 11.52 22.11
CA LYS A 2 14.40 10.13 21.64
C LYS A 2 13.16 10.08 20.77
N GLN A 3 13.27 9.57 19.55
CA GLN A 3 12.12 9.26 18.69
C GLN A 3 11.26 8.28 19.49
N GLU A 4 10.06 8.69 19.88
CA GLU A 4 9.27 7.98 20.88
C GLU A 4 8.61 6.77 20.21
N ASP A 5 9.12 5.57 20.51
CA ASP A 5 8.72 4.28 19.90
C ASP A 5 7.38 3.76 20.48
N TRP A 6 6.38 4.63 20.66
CA TRP A 6 5.07 4.28 21.25
C TRP A 6 4.00 3.96 20.20
N ILE A 7 4.17 4.43 18.96
CA ILE A 7 3.18 4.28 17.88
C ILE A 7 2.96 2.80 17.54
N VAL A 8 4.05 2.04 17.40
CA VAL A 8 3.95 0.61 17.04
C VAL A 8 3.26 -0.19 18.15
N PRO A 9 3.68 -0.11 19.44
CA PRO A 9 2.95 -0.75 20.53
C PRO A 9 1.47 -0.32 20.60
N CYS A 10 1.16 0.95 20.32
CA CYS A 10 -0.22 1.43 20.29
C CYS A 10 -1.06 0.74 19.23
N PHE A 11 -0.54 0.61 18.01
CA PHE A 11 -1.28 -0.05 16.93
C PHE A 11 -1.47 -1.54 17.18
N ALA A 12 -0.44 -2.23 17.67
CA ALA A 12 -0.53 -3.63 18.05
C ALA A 12 -1.63 -3.86 19.09
N TYR A 13 -1.68 -3.03 20.13
CA TYR A 13 -2.72 -3.09 21.15
C TYR A 13 -4.12 -2.83 20.59
N ILE A 14 -4.28 -1.84 19.71
CA ILE A 14 -5.58 -1.57 19.07
C ILE A 14 -6.06 -2.75 18.25
N GLU A 15 -5.18 -3.39 17.47
CA GLU A 15 -5.54 -4.53 16.61
C GLU A 15 -5.89 -5.78 17.43
N GLU A 16 -5.12 -6.09 18.48
CA GLU A 16 -5.38 -7.22 19.38
C GLU A 16 -6.77 -7.12 20.02
N HIS A 17 -7.19 -5.91 20.36
CA HIS A 17 -8.43 -5.63 21.09
C HIS A 17 -9.49 -4.94 20.23
N ILE A 18 -9.41 -5.02 18.89
CA ILE A 18 -10.25 -4.25 17.97
C ILE A 18 -11.77 -4.54 18.11
N LYS A 19 -12.10 -5.76 18.55
CA LYS A 19 -13.48 -6.23 18.79
C LYS A 19 -14.00 -5.85 20.18
N GLU A 20 -13.12 -5.39 21.06
CA GLU A 20 -13.48 -5.04 22.44
C GLU A 20 -13.99 -3.59 22.55
N ALA A 21 -14.65 -3.31 23.66
CA ALA A 21 -15.03 -1.96 24.04
C ALA A 21 -13.78 -1.25 24.59
N MET A 22 -13.10 -0.50 23.73
CA MET A 22 -11.88 0.24 24.07
C MET A 22 -12.13 1.74 23.96
N GLY A 23 -11.67 2.48 24.97
CA GLY A 23 -11.67 3.94 24.99
C GLY A 23 -10.27 4.53 25.04
N LEU A 24 -10.20 5.85 24.93
CA LEU A 24 -8.95 6.60 24.95
C LEU A 24 -8.17 6.39 26.27
N ASN A 25 -8.87 6.23 27.40
CA ASN A 25 -8.24 6.06 28.70
C ASN A 25 -7.51 4.72 28.81
N GLU A 26 -8.13 3.65 28.30
CA GLU A 26 -7.57 2.32 28.29
C GLU A 26 -6.31 2.26 27.42
N ILE A 27 -6.36 2.87 26.23
CA ILE A 27 -5.21 2.91 25.32
C ILE A 27 -4.07 3.73 25.92
N ALA A 28 -4.36 4.96 26.39
CA ALA A 28 -3.33 5.82 26.97
C ALA A 28 -2.68 5.19 28.21
N GLY A 29 -3.51 4.56 29.07
CA GLY A 29 -3.06 3.86 30.26
C GLY A 29 -2.16 2.67 29.93
N HIS A 30 -2.54 1.85 28.94
CA HIS A 30 -1.72 0.72 28.48
C HIS A 30 -0.38 1.20 27.90
N MET A 31 -0.37 2.32 27.18
CA MET A 31 0.84 2.93 26.64
C MET A 31 1.71 3.62 27.71
N GLY A 32 1.25 3.74 28.95
CA GLY A 32 2.00 4.38 30.04
C GLY A 32 2.03 5.90 29.96
N TYR A 33 1.08 6.52 29.26
CA TYR A 33 1.01 7.97 29.07
C TYR A 33 -0.24 8.59 29.69
N SER A 34 -0.14 9.87 30.05
CA SER A 34 -1.34 10.64 30.38
C SER A 34 -2.23 10.77 29.14
N VAL A 35 -3.55 10.68 29.35
CA VAL A 35 -4.56 10.79 28.28
C VAL A 35 -4.39 12.05 27.44
N TYR A 36 -4.13 13.20 28.08
CA TYR A 36 -3.96 14.47 27.39
C TYR A 36 -2.73 14.49 26.49
N TYR A 37 -1.58 14.07 27.03
CA TYR A 37 -0.34 14.02 26.26
C TYR A 37 -0.47 13.05 25.09
N PHE A 38 -0.96 11.84 25.35
CA PHE A 38 -1.09 10.79 24.36
C PHE A 38 -2.04 11.17 23.23
N SER A 39 -3.20 11.75 23.55
CA SER A 39 -4.15 12.21 22.53
C SER A 39 -3.56 13.32 21.65
N ARG A 40 -2.73 14.22 22.20
CA ARG A 40 -2.08 15.27 21.39
C ARG A 40 -0.94 14.71 20.56
N ALA A 41 -0.10 13.86 21.12
CA ALA A 41 0.99 13.19 20.42
C ALA A 41 0.44 12.37 19.24
N PHE A 42 -0.59 11.53 19.49
CA PHE A 42 -1.23 10.74 18.45
C PHE A 42 -1.81 11.60 17.33
N LYS A 43 -2.53 12.67 17.67
CA LYS A 43 -3.12 13.53 16.64
C LYS A 43 -2.06 14.29 15.84
N ALA A 44 -0.98 14.72 16.48
CA ALA A 44 0.12 15.41 15.80
C ALA A 44 0.81 14.48 14.80
N GLU A 45 0.99 13.21 15.18
CA GLU A 45 1.65 12.21 14.36
C GLU A 45 0.75 11.66 13.23
N MET A 46 -0.49 11.30 13.56
CA MET A 46 -1.40 10.57 12.67
C MET A 46 -2.37 11.46 11.90
N GLY A 47 -2.41 12.77 12.21
CA GLY A 47 -3.36 13.73 11.63
C GLY A 47 -4.82 13.55 12.07
N ILE A 48 -5.16 12.43 12.73
CA ILE A 48 -6.51 12.12 13.22
C ILE A 48 -6.49 11.77 14.70
N THR A 49 -7.66 11.86 15.35
CA THR A 49 -7.77 11.41 16.74
C THR A 49 -7.67 9.89 16.82
N ILE A 50 -7.15 9.36 17.93
CA ILE A 50 -7.06 7.92 18.11
C ILE A 50 -8.40 7.21 18.07
N MET A 51 -9.47 7.84 18.59
CA MET A 51 -10.80 7.23 18.53
C MET A 51 -11.37 7.22 17.10
N GLU A 52 -11.00 8.20 16.28
CA GLU A 52 -11.33 8.16 14.84
C GLU A 52 -10.54 7.05 14.15
N TYR A 53 -9.25 6.90 14.45
CA TYR A 53 -8.44 5.79 13.96
C TYR A 53 -9.04 4.43 14.32
N VAL A 54 -9.36 4.20 15.60
CA VAL A 54 -10.00 2.96 16.08
C VAL A 54 -11.32 2.71 15.33
N LYS A 55 -12.17 3.73 15.16
CA LYS A 55 -13.43 3.60 14.42
C LYS A 55 -13.18 3.18 12.97
N ARG A 56 -12.22 3.78 12.27
CA ARG A 56 -11.83 3.39 10.90
C ARG A 56 -11.37 1.94 10.84
N ARG A 57 -10.47 1.54 11.75
CA ARG A 57 -9.97 0.16 11.84
C ARG A 57 -11.09 -0.85 12.05
N LYS A 58 -12.06 -0.55 12.92
CA LYS A 58 -13.26 -1.39 13.09
C LYS A 58 -14.08 -1.52 11.79
N MET A 59 -14.23 -0.44 11.02
CA MET A 59 -14.96 -0.47 9.74
C MET A 59 -14.25 -1.33 8.69
N ILE A 60 -12.92 -1.29 8.62
CA ILE A 60 -12.12 -2.10 7.69
C ILE A 60 -12.23 -3.59 8.03
N ARG A 61 -12.02 -3.95 9.30
CA ARG A 61 -12.17 -5.34 9.75
C ARG A 61 -13.59 -5.88 9.55
N ALA A 62 -14.59 -5.01 9.70
CA ALA A 62 -15.97 -5.34 9.38
C ALA A 62 -16.17 -5.63 7.88
N THR A 63 -15.51 -4.89 6.98
CA THR A 63 -15.51 -5.14 5.53
C THR A 63 -14.99 -6.55 5.22
N GLU A 64 -13.85 -6.95 5.78
CA GLU A 64 -13.27 -8.29 5.60
C GLU A 64 -14.28 -9.39 5.97
N GLU A 65 -14.94 -9.25 7.13
CA GLU A 65 -15.94 -10.22 7.59
C GLU A 65 -17.19 -10.25 6.69
N ILE A 66 -17.69 -9.09 6.25
CA ILE A 66 -18.83 -9.02 5.31
C ILE A 66 -18.48 -9.70 3.99
N LEU A 67 -17.27 -9.45 3.47
CA LEU A 67 -16.79 -10.03 2.21
C LEU A 67 -16.61 -11.53 2.30
N SER A 68 -16.21 -12.04 3.47
CA SER A 68 -16.14 -13.50 3.73
C SER A 68 -17.52 -14.17 3.79
N GLY A 69 -18.61 -13.39 3.71
CA GLY A 69 -19.99 -13.88 3.71
C GLY A 69 -20.70 -13.79 5.06
N MET A 70 -20.07 -13.22 6.08
CA MET A 70 -20.70 -13.04 7.39
C MET A 70 -21.93 -12.13 7.29
N ARG A 71 -22.96 -12.39 8.10
CA ARG A 71 -24.16 -11.56 8.11
C ARG A 71 -23.83 -10.19 8.69
N ILE A 72 -24.25 -9.12 8.02
CA ILE A 72 -23.97 -7.73 8.40
C ILE A 72 -24.38 -7.43 9.85
N ILE A 73 -25.45 -8.05 10.34
CA ILE A 73 -25.90 -7.87 11.74
C ILE A 73 -24.90 -8.47 12.74
N ASP A 74 -24.31 -9.63 12.45
CA ASP A 74 -23.33 -10.27 13.32
C ASP A 74 -22.03 -9.45 13.33
N VAL A 75 -21.61 -8.98 12.16
CA VAL A 75 -20.47 -8.07 12.01
C VAL A 75 -20.68 -6.78 12.81
N ALA A 76 -21.86 -6.16 12.71
CA ALA A 76 -22.18 -4.97 13.50
C ALA A 76 -21.98 -5.22 15.01
N PHE A 77 -22.45 -6.36 15.53
CA PHE A 77 -22.25 -6.72 16.94
C PHE A 77 -20.79 -6.98 17.30
N ASN A 78 -20.03 -7.67 16.45
CA ASN A 78 -18.59 -7.92 16.66
C ASN A 78 -17.77 -6.64 16.84
N TYR A 79 -18.20 -5.54 16.19
CA TYR A 79 -17.51 -4.25 16.28
C TYR A 79 -18.21 -3.25 17.22
N GLY A 80 -19.09 -3.75 18.10
CA GLY A 80 -19.67 -2.98 19.21
C GLY A 80 -20.89 -2.12 18.85
N TYR A 81 -21.49 -2.34 17.68
CA TYR A 81 -22.73 -1.65 17.29
C TYR A 81 -23.96 -2.38 17.81
N GLN A 82 -24.81 -1.66 18.53
CA GLN A 82 -26.05 -2.19 19.10
C GLN A 82 -27.18 -2.34 18.06
N SER A 83 -27.00 -1.82 16.84
CA SER A 83 -27.98 -1.96 15.78
C SER A 83 -27.35 -1.95 14.39
N HIS A 84 -27.96 -2.71 13.50
CA HIS A 84 -27.64 -2.73 12.07
C HIS A 84 -27.69 -1.32 11.44
N SER A 85 -28.66 -0.50 11.82
CA SER A 85 -28.84 0.86 11.26
C SER A 85 -27.74 1.83 11.68
N ALA A 86 -27.25 1.73 12.92
CA ALA A 86 -26.14 2.55 13.39
C ALA A 86 -24.83 2.16 12.70
N PHE A 87 -24.58 0.85 12.58
CA PHE A 87 -23.44 0.32 11.83
C PHE A 87 -23.48 0.75 10.37
N THR A 88 -24.60 0.55 9.68
CA THR A 88 -24.76 0.94 8.27
C THR A 88 -24.49 2.42 8.04
N LYS A 89 -25.01 3.31 8.91
CA LYS A 89 -24.73 4.75 8.80
C LYS A 89 -23.25 5.07 8.99
N ALA A 90 -22.59 4.45 9.98
CA ALA A 90 -21.17 4.65 10.22
C ALA A 90 -20.33 4.13 9.05
N PHE A 91 -20.66 2.94 8.54
CA PHE A 91 -20.01 2.30 7.41
C PHE A 91 -20.16 3.11 6.13
N THR A 92 -21.37 3.59 5.80
CA THR A 92 -21.59 4.43 4.62
C THR A 92 -20.95 5.80 4.75
N LYS A 93 -20.87 6.36 5.97
CA LYS A 93 -20.12 7.59 6.20
C LYS A 93 -18.61 7.39 5.93
N GLU A 94 -18.07 6.21 6.22
CA GLU A 94 -16.66 5.90 6.01
C GLU A 94 -16.33 5.60 4.54
N PHE A 95 -17.14 4.76 3.88
CA PHE A 95 -16.81 4.20 2.56
C PHE A 95 -17.67 4.72 1.40
N GLY A 96 -18.66 5.57 1.66
CA GLY A 96 -19.58 6.10 0.64
C GLY A 96 -20.63 5.11 0.13
N LEU A 97 -20.56 3.84 0.54
CA LEU A 97 -21.47 2.75 0.13
C LEU A 97 -21.98 1.95 1.34
N SER A 98 -23.10 1.24 1.18
CA SER A 98 -23.68 0.47 2.28
C SER A 98 -23.11 -0.94 2.38
N PRO A 99 -23.08 -1.56 3.57
CA PRO A 99 -22.71 -2.98 3.74
C PRO A 99 -23.52 -3.93 2.85
N ALA A 100 -24.80 -3.60 2.60
CA ALA A 100 -25.68 -4.40 1.75
C ALA A 100 -25.24 -4.37 0.27
N ILE A 101 -24.80 -3.20 -0.23
CA ILE A 101 -24.25 -3.07 -1.59
C ILE A 101 -22.96 -3.88 -1.69
N LEU A 102 -22.05 -3.73 -0.72
CA LEU A 102 -20.81 -4.51 -0.67
C LEU A 102 -21.07 -6.02 -0.71
N ARG A 103 -22.05 -6.50 0.06
CA ARG A 103 -22.44 -7.92 0.08
C ARG A 103 -23.07 -8.38 -1.24
N ALA A 104 -23.89 -7.53 -1.87
CA ALA A 104 -24.49 -7.84 -3.17
C ALA A 104 -23.42 -7.99 -4.28
N TYR A 105 -22.38 -7.15 -4.25
CA TYR A 105 -21.22 -7.26 -5.14
C TYR A 105 -20.54 -8.63 -5.06
N VAL A 106 -20.37 -9.18 -3.85
CA VAL A 106 -19.78 -10.51 -3.65
C VAL A 106 -20.68 -11.61 -4.19
N MET A 107 -21.98 -11.56 -3.86
CA MET A 107 -22.97 -12.58 -4.27
C MET A 107 -23.09 -12.68 -5.79
N GLN A 108 -23.10 -11.54 -6.50
CA GLN A 108 -23.19 -11.52 -7.96
C GLN A 108 -21.94 -12.14 -8.63
N LYS A 109 -20.77 -12.05 -8.00
CA LYS A 109 -19.52 -12.63 -8.50
C LYS A 109 -19.36 -14.12 -8.19
N THR A 110 -19.88 -14.58 -7.05
CA THR A 110 -19.84 -16.01 -6.71
C THR A 110 -20.75 -16.84 -7.61
N GLU A 111 -21.86 -16.26 -8.09
CA GLU A 111 -22.80 -16.92 -9.02
C GLU A 111 -22.28 -16.97 -10.48
N LEU A 112 -21.31 -16.12 -10.87
CA LEU A 112 -20.78 -16.03 -12.24
C LEU A 112 -19.42 -16.73 -12.44
N GLY A 113 -18.98 -17.58 -11.51
CA GLY A 113 -17.87 -18.51 -11.75
C GLY A 113 -16.48 -17.87 -11.96
N GLY A 114 -16.24 -16.66 -11.43
CA GLY A 114 -14.95 -15.99 -11.48
C GLY A 114 -14.35 -15.84 -10.07
N GLY A 115 -13.11 -16.29 -9.90
CA GLY A 115 -12.35 -16.12 -8.67
C GLY A 115 -12.21 -14.66 -8.24
N SER A 116 -12.20 -14.47 -6.92
CA SER A 116 -11.65 -13.33 -6.18
C SER A 116 -11.63 -11.99 -6.92
N THR A 117 -12.79 -11.43 -7.20
CA THR A 117 -12.87 -10.10 -7.78
C THR A 117 -13.39 -9.10 -6.74
N MET A 118 -12.55 -8.76 -5.76
CA MET A 118 -12.67 -7.53 -4.94
C MET A 118 -11.43 -6.66 -5.12
N SER A 119 -10.85 -6.77 -6.29
CA SER A 119 -9.63 -6.12 -6.72
C SER A 119 -9.80 -4.72 -7.29
N HIS A 120 -11.01 -4.36 -7.71
CA HIS A 120 -11.26 -3.06 -8.33
C HIS A 120 -11.40 -1.90 -7.34
N PHE A 121 -11.04 -2.09 -6.07
CA PHE A 121 -11.00 -1.00 -5.08
C PHE A 121 -9.67 -0.88 -4.32
N PHE A 122 -8.76 -1.84 -4.47
CA PHE A 122 -7.38 -1.72 -4.00
C PHE A 122 -6.48 -2.59 -4.88
N MET A 123 -5.53 -1.96 -5.57
CA MET A 123 -4.27 -2.49 -6.10
C MET A 123 -4.19 -4.02 -6.03
N GLU A 124 -4.58 -4.75 -7.10
CA GLU A 124 -4.49 -6.22 -7.10
C GLU A 124 -3.11 -6.68 -6.64
N GLU A 125 -3.09 -7.62 -5.68
CA GLU A 125 -1.88 -8.38 -5.43
C GLU A 125 -1.61 -9.25 -6.66
N THR A 126 -0.45 -9.04 -7.26
CA THR A 126 0.05 -9.89 -8.32
C THR A 126 0.31 -11.28 -7.80
N LYS A 127 -0.03 -12.26 -8.62
CA LYS A 127 0.24 -13.67 -8.31
C LYS A 127 1.74 -13.86 -8.05
N ILE A 128 2.06 -14.51 -6.94
CA ILE A 128 3.43 -14.89 -6.62
C ILE A 128 3.99 -15.75 -7.77
N HIS A 129 5.21 -15.45 -8.21
CA HIS A 129 5.86 -16.07 -9.38
C HIS A 129 5.21 -15.79 -10.74
N ALA A 130 4.47 -14.68 -10.88
CA ALA A 130 4.04 -14.21 -12.20
C ALA A 130 5.24 -13.94 -13.12
N THR A 131 5.13 -14.29 -14.40
CA THR A 131 6.19 -14.00 -15.38
C THR A 131 6.19 -12.52 -15.74
N LYS A 132 7.31 -12.03 -16.26
CA LYS A 132 7.43 -10.65 -16.75
C LYS A 132 6.41 -10.34 -17.87
N GLU A 133 6.07 -11.31 -18.71
CA GLU A 133 5.03 -11.18 -19.73
C GLU A 133 3.62 -11.09 -19.14
N GLU A 134 3.30 -11.89 -18.11
CA GLU A 134 2.02 -11.80 -17.39
C GLU A 134 1.87 -10.43 -16.71
N LEU A 135 2.95 -9.91 -16.13
CA LEU A 135 2.97 -8.59 -15.50
C LEU A 135 2.80 -7.45 -16.51
N LEU A 136 3.38 -7.58 -17.72
CA LEU A 136 3.15 -6.61 -18.79
C LEU A 136 1.67 -6.58 -19.21
N GLU A 137 1.05 -7.74 -19.43
CA GLU A 137 -0.38 -7.81 -19.78
C GLU A 137 -1.27 -7.24 -18.68
N GLN A 138 -0.90 -7.45 -17.41
CA GLN A 138 -1.60 -6.84 -16.29
C GLN A 138 -1.45 -5.32 -16.26
N LEU A 139 -0.25 -4.79 -16.50
CA LEU A 139 -0.03 -3.35 -16.61
C LEU A 139 -0.89 -2.75 -17.74
N LEU A 140 -0.90 -3.37 -18.92
CA LEU A 140 -1.74 -2.92 -20.04
C LEU A 140 -3.24 -2.99 -19.70
N THR A 141 -3.66 -3.97 -18.91
CA THR A 141 -5.04 -4.09 -18.42
C THR A 141 -5.39 -2.94 -17.48
N VAL A 142 -4.50 -2.62 -16.52
CA VAL A 142 -4.69 -1.49 -15.58
C VAL A 142 -4.75 -0.16 -16.34
N ILE A 143 -3.83 0.07 -17.28
CA ILE A 143 -3.81 1.28 -18.12
C ILE A 143 -5.15 1.48 -18.83
N ARG A 144 -5.70 0.42 -19.45
CA ARG A 144 -7.00 0.47 -20.13
C ARG A 144 -8.16 0.66 -19.16
N ALA A 145 -8.16 -0.05 -18.03
CA ALA A 145 -9.23 0.02 -17.03
C ALA A 145 -9.34 1.42 -16.42
N ASN A 146 -8.19 2.06 -16.16
CA ASN A 146 -8.10 3.41 -15.61
C ASN A 146 -8.16 4.51 -16.68
N GLN A 147 -8.34 4.15 -17.96
CA GLN A 147 -8.45 5.07 -19.09
C GLN A 147 -7.27 6.04 -19.19
N LEU A 148 -6.06 5.55 -18.89
CA LEU A 148 -4.85 6.36 -18.91
C LEU A 148 -4.41 6.58 -20.35
N GLU A 149 -4.20 7.84 -20.74
CA GLU A 149 -3.84 8.24 -22.11
C GLU A 149 -2.33 8.07 -22.40
N TYR A 150 -1.78 6.90 -22.08
CA TYR A 150 -0.37 6.59 -22.34
C TYR A 150 -0.15 6.12 -23.79
N GLN A 151 1.03 6.38 -24.33
CA GLN A 151 1.53 5.78 -25.55
C GLN A 151 2.01 4.35 -25.27
N LEU A 152 1.23 3.36 -25.70
CA LEU A 152 1.53 1.94 -25.46
C LEU A 152 2.89 1.51 -26.02
N ASP A 153 3.35 2.13 -27.12
CA ASP A 153 4.68 1.89 -27.68
C ASP A 153 5.81 2.31 -26.71
N ASN A 154 5.61 3.37 -25.91
CA ASN A 154 6.58 3.80 -24.91
C ASN A 154 6.61 2.83 -23.72
N ILE A 155 5.44 2.35 -23.29
CA ILE A 155 5.31 1.32 -22.25
C ILE A 155 6.02 0.03 -22.68
N GLN A 156 5.80 -0.41 -23.93
CA GLN A 156 6.45 -1.60 -24.49
C GLN A 156 7.98 -1.45 -24.54
N LYS A 157 8.49 -0.30 -25.01
CA LYS A 157 9.94 -0.01 -25.03
C LYS A 157 10.53 0.03 -23.62
N GLY A 158 9.82 0.63 -22.67
CA GLY A 158 10.22 0.67 -21.25
C GLY A 158 10.33 -0.74 -20.67
N TYR A 159 9.33 -1.60 -20.93
CA TYR A 159 9.34 -3.01 -20.52
C TYR A 159 10.54 -3.77 -21.10
N GLU A 160 10.76 -3.67 -22.41
CA GLU A 160 11.87 -4.35 -23.08
C GLU A 160 13.23 -3.88 -22.55
N PHE A 161 13.35 -2.59 -22.26
CA PHE A 161 14.56 -2.03 -21.69
C PHE A 161 14.79 -2.52 -20.26
N ALA A 162 13.78 -2.48 -19.40
CA ALA A 162 13.85 -3.03 -18.05
C ALA A 162 14.26 -4.52 -18.05
N CYS A 163 13.73 -5.31 -18.98
CA CYS A 163 14.12 -6.72 -19.14
C CYS A 163 15.62 -6.89 -19.42
N ARG A 164 16.22 -6.00 -20.22
CA ARG A 164 17.67 -6.01 -20.48
C ARG A 164 18.47 -5.52 -19.27
N VAL A 165 18.03 -4.44 -18.64
CA VAL A 165 18.70 -3.84 -17.47
C VAL A 165 18.82 -4.81 -16.31
N TYR A 166 17.81 -5.65 -16.06
CA TYR A 166 17.81 -6.60 -14.96
C TYR A 166 18.11 -8.05 -15.38
N GLU A 167 18.64 -8.26 -16.59
CA GLU A 167 18.94 -9.59 -17.10
C GLU A 167 19.94 -10.31 -16.17
N GLY A 168 19.62 -11.55 -15.79
CA GLY A 168 20.43 -12.37 -14.90
C GLY A 168 20.36 -12.00 -13.41
N VAL A 169 19.71 -10.90 -13.04
CA VAL A 169 19.53 -10.47 -11.64
C VAL A 169 18.31 -11.17 -11.04
N LYS A 170 18.40 -11.63 -9.79
CA LYS A 170 17.35 -12.42 -9.12
C LYS A 170 16.85 -11.74 -7.83
N ARG A 171 15.56 -11.92 -7.54
CA ARG A 171 14.95 -11.58 -6.23
C ARG A 171 15.31 -12.64 -5.18
N TYR A 172 15.07 -12.31 -3.91
CA TYR A 172 15.13 -13.29 -2.81
C TYR A 172 14.16 -14.47 -2.99
N SER A 173 13.05 -14.27 -3.72
CA SER A 173 12.11 -15.34 -4.09
C SER A 173 12.67 -16.33 -5.12
N GLY A 174 13.78 -15.99 -5.80
CA GLY A 174 14.32 -16.74 -6.94
C GLY A 174 13.79 -16.27 -8.31
N ASP A 175 12.80 -15.38 -8.33
CA ASP A 175 12.24 -14.81 -9.56
C ASP A 175 13.23 -13.84 -10.25
N ASP A 176 13.00 -13.58 -11.54
CA ASP A 176 13.72 -12.53 -12.27
C ASP A 176 13.50 -11.17 -11.60
N TYR A 177 14.57 -10.38 -11.41
CA TYR A 177 14.47 -9.13 -10.67
C TYR A 177 13.49 -8.14 -11.30
N VAL A 178 13.39 -8.12 -12.63
CA VAL A 178 12.45 -7.27 -13.40
C VAL A 178 10.99 -7.41 -12.94
N THR A 179 10.61 -8.54 -12.34
CA THR A 179 9.26 -8.72 -11.79
C THR A 179 8.92 -7.69 -10.71
N HIS A 180 9.87 -7.26 -9.88
CA HIS A 180 9.64 -6.22 -8.88
C HIS A 180 9.36 -4.85 -9.52
N PRO A 181 10.25 -4.28 -10.36
CA PRO A 181 9.98 -3.03 -11.05
C PRO A 181 8.70 -3.03 -11.91
N LEU A 182 8.34 -4.15 -12.56
CA LEU A 182 7.08 -4.24 -13.30
C LEU A 182 5.86 -4.15 -12.37
N ASN A 183 5.93 -4.76 -11.19
CA ASN A 183 4.89 -4.59 -10.19
C ASN A 183 4.79 -3.16 -9.66
N VAL A 184 5.92 -2.49 -9.46
CA VAL A 184 5.95 -1.06 -9.10
C VAL A 184 5.27 -0.22 -10.18
N ALA A 185 5.54 -0.51 -11.46
CA ALA A 185 4.88 0.16 -12.58
C ALA A 185 3.35 -0.07 -12.62
N ILE A 186 2.89 -1.30 -12.33
CA ILE A 186 1.45 -1.62 -12.20
C ILE A 186 0.81 -0.78 -11.10
N LEU A 187 1.43 -0.70 -9.92
CA LEU A 187 0.94 0.09 -8.79
C LEU A 187 0.88 1.58 -9.15
N LEU A 188 1.88 2.11 -9.87
CA LEU A 188 1.90 3.50 -10.30
C LEU A 188 0.79 3.81 -11.31
N ALA A 189 0.55 2.92 -12.27
CA ALA A 189 -0.58 3.05 -13.19
C ALA A 189 -1.93 2.94 -12.46
N ASP A 190 -2.03 2.08 -11.45
CA ASP A 190 -3.23 1.96 -10.62
C ASP A 190 -3.51 3.24 -9.80
N MET A 191 -2.45 3.91 -9.34
CA MET A 191 -2.53 5.22 -8.69
C MET A 191 -2.76 6.39 -9.66
N GLY A 192 -2.80 6.14 -10.97
CA GLY A 192 -2.96 7.17 -11.99
C GLY A 192 -1.75 8.08 -12.18
N ALA A 193 -0.54 7.59 -11.90
CA ALA A 193 0.70 8.33 -12.13
C ALA A 193 0.89 8.70 -13.62
N GLY A 194 1.82 9.60 -13.94
CA GLY A 194 2.14 9.90 -15.34
C GLY A 194 2.89 8.75 -16.05
N GLU A 195 2.86 8.74 -17.39
CA GLU A 195 3.59 7.74 -18.20
C GLU A 195 5.08 7.66 -17.83
N ASP A 196 5.77 8.80 -17.71
CA ASP A 196 7.18 8.85 -17.32
C ASP A 196 7.43 8.23 -15.95
N ALA A 197 6.51 8.41 -14.98
CA ALA A 197 6.63 7.82 -13.65
C ALA A 197 6.42 6.29 -13.69
N VAL A 198 5.49 5.79 -14.51
CA VAL A 198 5.29 4.34 -14.72
C VAL A 198 6.55 3.72 -15.34
N ILE A 199 7.14 4.36 -16.35
CA ILE A 199 8.39 3.90 -16.97
C ILE A 199 9.56 3.96 -15.98
N ALA A 200 9.67 5.04 -15.19
CA ALA A 200 10.66 5.12 -14.11
C ALA A 200 10.44 4.00 -13.06
N GLY A 201 9.19 3.64 -12.78
CA GLY A 201 8.84 2.48 -11.96
C GLY A 201 9.42 1.16 -12.48
N MET A 202 9.41 0.95 -13.80
CA MET A 202 10.04 -0.22 -14.42
C MET A 202 11.57 -0.23 -14.26
N LEU A 203 12.18 0.90 -13.88
CA LEU A 203 13.62 1.11 -13.79
C LEU A 203 14.05 1.57 -12.37
N CYS A 204 13.18 1.44 -11.37
CA CYS A 204 13.34 2.09 -10.06
C CYS A 204 14.63 1.72 -9.31
N ASP A 205 15.15 0.52 -9.55
CA ASP A 205 16.39 -0.01 -8.96
C ASP A 205 17.55 -0.09 -9.97
N ALA A 206 17.38 0.44 -11.18
CA ALA A 206 18.30 0.21 -12.30
C ALA A 206 19.72 0.67 -11.98
N LEU A 207 19.85 1.84 -11.33
CA LEU A 207 21.14 2.41 -10.97
C LEU A 207 21.86 1.64 -9.83
N ALA A 208 21.11 0.90 -9.01
CA ALA A 208 21.66 0.19 -7.85
C ALA A 208 21.80 -1.33 -8.07
N LYS A 209 20.97 -1.91 -8.93
CA LYS A 209 20.81 -3.37 -9.13
C LYS A 209 20.84 -3.80 -10.59
N GLY A 210 20.83 -2.86 -11.53
CA GLY A 210 20.95 -3.17 -12.95
C GLY A 210 22.30 -3.79 -13.30
N SER A 211 22.33 -4.52 -14.40
CA SER A 211 23.54 -5.10 -15.00
C SER A 211 24.28 -4.13 -15.94
N MET A 212 23.67 -2.97 -16.23
CA MET A 212 24.21 -1.90 -17.07
C MET A 212 24.72 -0.74 -16.22
N ASP A 213 25.64 0.05 -16.77
CA ASP A 213 26.12 1.28 -16.12
C ASP A 213 25.09 2.41 -16.20
N GLU A 214 25.23 3.37 -15.27
CA GLU A 214 24.33 4.51 -15.11
C GLU A 214 24.23 5.36 -16.40
N GLU A 215 25.35 5.66 -17.06
CA GLU A 215 25.37 6.47 -18.28
C GLU A 215 24.50 5.83 -19.38
N THR A 216 24.70 4.53 -19.62
CA THR A 216 23.91 3.75 -20.57
C THR A 216 22.42 3.76 -20.22
N ILE A 217 22.08 3.64 -18.93
CA ILE A 217 20.68 3.66 -18.47
C ILE A 217 20.03 5.00 -18.78
N LEU A 218 20.68 6.11 -18.42
CA LEU A 218 20.12 7.44 -18.57
C LEU A 218 19.99 7.82 -20.06
N GLU A 219 20.98 7.51 -20.90
CA GLU A 219 20.94 7.81 -22.36
C GLU A 219 19.83 7.09 -23.11
N ASN A 220 19.40 5.92 -22.64
CA ASN A 220 18.33 5.12 -23.26
C ASN A 220 16.93 5.46 -22.74
N THR A 221 16.80 6.49 -21.89
CA THR A 221 15.52 6.94 -21.33
C THR A 221 15.19 8.36 -21.76
N SER A 222 13.90 8.74 -21.66
CA SER A 222 13.52 10.15 -21.83
C SER A 222 14.15 10.99 -20.72
N LYS A 223 14.33 12.30 -20.96
CA LYS A 223 14.87 13.21 -19.94
C LYS A 223 14.05 13.18 -18.64
N ASN A 224 12.73 13.12 -18.75
CA ASN A 224 11.85 13.08 -17.57
C ASN A 224 12.05 11.78 -16.78
N VAL A 225 12.17 10.63 -17.46
CA VAL A 225 12.45 9.35 -16.81
C VAL A 225 13.83 9.37 -16.14
N SER A 226 14.87 9.87 -16.81
CA SER A 226 16.22 9.97 -16.23
C SER A 226 16.24 10.87 -14.99
N ASP A 227 15.55 12.02 -15.05
CA ASP A 227 15.47 12.96 -13.93
C ASP A 227 14.75 12.30 -12.72
N LEU A 228 13.65 11.58 -12.96
CA LEU A 228 12.93 10.83 -11.92
C LEU A 228 13.78 9.73 -11.28
N LEU A 229 14.56 8.99 -12.07
CA LEU A 229 15.45 7.94 -11.56
C LEU A 229 16.55 8.53 -10.66
N LEU A 230 17.16 9.63 -11.07
CA LEU A 230 18.18 10.32 -10.28
C LEU A 230 17.62 10.89 -8.98
N LEU A 231 16.44 11.51 -9.02
CA LEU A 231 15.76 12.00 -7.82
C LEU A 231 15.36 10.87 -6.88
N ALA A 232 14.83 9.77 -7.41
CA ALA A 232 14.47 8.60 -6.63
C ALA A 232 15.69 7.94 -5.96
N ASN A 233 16.83 7.87 -6.65
CA ASN A 233 18.06 7.31 -6.10
C ASN A 233 18.64 8.16 -4.95
N ASN A 234 18.37 9.48 -4.96
CA ASN A 234 18.78 10.43 -3.92
C ASN A 234 17.63 10.82 -2.97
N PHE A 235 16.58 9.98 -2.89
CA PHE A 235 15.39 10.30 -2.13
C PHE A 235 15.64 10.35 -0.62
N HIS A 236 15.15 11.43 0.02
CA HIS A 236 15.20 11.61 1.46
C HIS A 236 13.77 11.73 2.04
N PRO A 237 13.28 10.72 2.80
CA PRO A 237 11.91 10.67 3.33
C PRO A 237 11.42 11.94 4.07
N GLU A 238 12.33 12.56 4.81
CA GLU A 238 12.09 13.75 5.65
C GLU A 238 12.00 15.06 4.83
N ASP A 239 12.45 15.04 3.57
CA ASP A 239 12.49 16.24 2.74
C ASP A 239 11.06 16.63 2.28
N PRO A 240 10.55 17.80 2.66
CA PRO A 240 9.24 18.27 2.25
C PRO A 240 9.18 18.71 0.78
N GLU A 241 10.33 18.98 0.14
CA GLU A 241 10.44 19.46 -1.25
C GLU A 241 10.50 18.33 -2.28
N ASN A 242 10.47 17.07 -1.85
CA ASN A 242 10.40 15.93 -2.75
C ASN A 242 9.23 16.07 -3.74
N GLU A 243 9.52 15.84 -5.02
CA GLU A 243 8.51 15.83 -6.06
C GLU A 243 7.47 14.72 -5.82
N GLU A 244 6.20 15.03 -6.06
CA GLU A 244 5.07 14.10 -5.87
C GLU A 244 5.25 12.78 -6.64
N SER A 245 5.75 12.84 -7.87
CA SER A 245 6.05 11.66 -8.70
C SER A 245 7.08 10.73 -8.06
N VAL A 246 8.12 11.30 -7.44
CA VAL A 246 9.19 10.55 -6.77
C VAL A 246 8.69 9.94 -5.47
N VAL A 247 7.84 10.67 -4.74
CA VAL A 247 7.17 10.17 -3.54
C VAL A 247 6.26 8.99 -3.87
N LEU A 248 5.43 9.10 -4.92
CA LEU A 248 4.57 8.02 -5.40
C LEU A 248 5.38 6.78 -5.80
N LEU A 249 6.46 6.97 -6.55
CA LEU A 249 7.39 5.91 -6.95
C LEU A 249 7.95 5.17 -5.73
N LYS A 250 8.47 5.90 -4.75
CA LYS A 250 9.06 5.32 -3.53
C LYS A 250 8.03 4.61 -2.64
N LEU A 251 6.79 5.08 -2.62
CA LEU A 251 5.72 4.40 -1.90
C LEU A 251 5.24 3.14 -2.64
N ALA A 252 5.18 3.14 -3.96
CA ALA A 252 4.89 1.95 -4.76
C ALA A 252 5.98 0.87 -4.58
N GLU A 253 7.25 1.26 -4.65
CA GLU A 253 8.39 0.39 -4.33
C GLU A 253 8.26 -0.21 -2.93
N ARG A 254 7.95 0.63 -1.94
CA ARG A 254 7.79 0.18 -0.56
C ARG A 254 6.62 -0.79 -0.41
N LEU A 255 5.49 -0.50 -1.04
CA LEU A 255 4.32 -1.37 -0.97
C LEU A 255 4.61 -2.75 -1.55
N HIS A 256 5.22 -2.82 -2.75
CA HIS A 256 5.55 -4.12 -3.33
C HIS A 256 6.58 -4.91 -2.50
N ASN A 257 7.57 -4.21 -1.91
CA ASN A 257 8.51 -4.84 -1.00
C ASN A 257 7.82 -5.40 0.25
N MET A 258 6.83 -4.70 0.79
CA MET A 258 6.04 -5.19 1.93
C MET A 258 5.13 -6.38 1.55
N ARG A 259 4.56 -6.39 0.35
CA ARG A 259 3.78 -7.54 -0.18
C ARG A 259 4.64 -8.79 -0.38
N THR A 260 5.94 -8.63 -0.64
CA THR A 260 6.87 -9.74 -0.93
C THR A 260 7.89 -9.99 0.18
N ILE A 261 7.65 -9.47 1.37
CA ILE A 261 8.59 -9.48 2.49
C ILE A 261 8.83 -10.88 3.09
N ASP A 262 7.92 -11.83 2.85
CA ASP A 262 8.00 -13.23 3.34
C ASP A 262 9.27 -13.97 2.86
N PHE A 263 9.90 -13.54 1.77
CA PHE A 263 11.13 -14.13 1.25
C PHE A 263 12.41 -13.63 1.94
N MET A 264 12.31 -12.64 2.83
CA MET A 264 13.45 -12.08 3.57
C MET A 264 13.64 -12.79 4.92
N SER A 265 14.78 -12.57 5.59
CA SER A 265 14.98 -13.08 6.96
C SER A 265 14.04 -12.36 7.95
N VAL A 266 13.72 -13.01 9.08
CA VAL A 266 12.86 -12.41 10.13
C VAL A 266 13.42 -11.08 10.65
N GLU A 267 14.74 -10.94 10.73
CA GLU A 267 15.40 -9.69 11.14
C GLU A 267 15.16 -8.58 10.11
N GLN A 268 15.36 -8.88 8.82
CA GLN A 268 15.10 -7.95 7.73
C GLN A 268 13.62 -7.58 7.62
N GLN A 269 12.71 -8.54 7.86
CA GLN A 269 11.27 -8.31 7.89
C GLN A 269 10.91 -7.25 8.93
N LYS A 270 11.39 -7.42 10.18
CA LYS A 270 11.16 -6.46 11.27
C LYS A 270 11.76 -5.10 10.99
N GLU A 271 12.97 -5.05 10.44
CA GLU A 271 13.64 -3.79 10.07
C GLU A 271 12.83 -3.03 9.01
N LYS A 272 12.42 -3.72 7.94
CA LYS A 272 11.65 -3.12 6.83
C LYS A 272 10.23 -2.72 7.26
N ALA A 273 9.59 -3.50 8.14
CA ALA A 273 8.31 -3.14 8.75
C ALA A 273 8.43 -1.87 9.59
N LYS A 274 9.46 -1.79 10.45
CA LYS A 274 9.73 -0.59 11.26
C LYS A 274 9.99 0.63 10.37
N GLU A 275 10.86 0.50 9.37
CA GLU A 275 11.16 1.56 8.38
C GLU A 275 9.89 2.06 7.69
N THR A 276 8.98 1.15 7.31
CA THR A 276 7.70 1.48 6.70
C THR A 276 6.85 2.36 7.61
N LEU A 277 6.71 1.97 8.88
CA LEU A 277 5.92 2.72 9.87
C LEU A 277 6.55 4.06 10.25
N THR A 278 7.88 4.13 10.36
CA THR A 278 8.54 5.35 10.86
C THR A 278 8.86 6.36 9.76
N LEU A 279 9.17 5.91 8.54
CA LEU A 279 9.62 6.80 7.46
C LEU A 279 8.59 6.96 6.35
N PHE A 280 7.91 5.88 5.94
CA PHE A 280 7.03 5.91 4.77
C PHE A 280 5.57 6.27 5.13
N MET A 281 5.09 5.87 6.29
CA MET A 281 3.72 6.22 6.73
C MET A 281 3.46 7.73 6.85
N PRO A 282 4.36 8.56 7.41
CA PRO A 282 4.17 10.01 7.41
C PRO A 282 4.06 10.60 5.98
N ILE A 283 4.73 9.99 5.02
CA ILE A 283 4.71 10.43 3.61
C ILE A 283 3.42 9.98 2.93
N ALA A 284 3.01 8.73 3.13
CA ALA A 284 1.72 8.21 2.65
C ALA A 284 0.55 9.05 3.19
N ASN A 285 0.62 9.50 4.44
CA ASN A 285 -0.35 10.41 5.05
C ASN A 285 -0.50 11.73 4.28
N ARG A 286 0.59 12.28 3.73
CA ARG A 286 0.57 13.56 2.99
C ARG A 286 -0.13 13.44 1.63
N LEU A 287 -0.03 12.30 0.96
CA LEU A 287 -0.64 12.07 -0.36
C LEU A 287 -2.16 11.87 -0.31
N GLY A 288 -2.74 11.59 0.86
CA GLY A 288 -4.19 11.40 0.99
C GLY A 288 -4.73 10.10 0.34
N ASN A 289 -3.86 9.20 -0.12
CA ASN A 289 -4.25 7.86 -0.58
C ASN A 289 -4.45 6.93 0.63
N GLU A 290 -5.68 6.91 1.16
CA GLU A 290 -6.04 6.12 2.35
C GLU A 290 -5.80 4.61 2.13
N GLY A 291 -5.98 4.11 0.91
CA GLY A 291 -5.77 2.70 0.57
C GLY A 291 -4.33 2.23 0.71
N LEU A 292 -3.44 2.93 0.01
CA LEU A 292 -1.99 2.70 0.07
C LEU A 292 -1.50 2.76 1.52
N LYS A 293 -1.95 3.78 2.26
CA LYS A 293 -1.61 3.96 3.67
C LYS A 293 -2.07 2.79 4.53
N GLU A 294 -3.33 2.38 4.38
CA GLU A 294 -3.90 1.29 5.17
C GLU A 294 -3.20 -0.04 4.90
N GLU A 295 -2.90 -0.30 3.63
CA GLU A 295 -2.22 -1.52 3.24
C GLU A 295 -0.78 -1.57 3.74
N LEU A 296 -0.01 -0.50 3.55
CA LEU A 296 1.35 -0.38 4.12
C LEU A 296 1.34 -0.58 5.63
N ASN A 297 0.38 0.02 6.33
CA ASN A 297 0.23 -0.15 7.77
C ASN A 297 -0.12 -1.60 8.16
N ASN A 298 -1.08 -2.23 7.47
CA ASN A 298 -1.49 -3.61 7.72
C ASN A 298 -0.33 -4.59 7.51
N LEU A 299 0.39 -4.45 6.39
CA LEU A 299 1.55 -5.27 6.09
C LEU A 299 2.65 -5.04 7.11
N ALA A 300 2.98 -3.79 7.44
CA ALA A 300 4.05 -3.51 8.39
C ALA A 300 3.75 -4.08 9.78
N ILE A 301 2.53 -3.88 10.31
CA ILE A 301 2.13 -4.42 11.62
C ILE A 301 2.24 -5.95 11.67
N LYS A 302 1.94 -6.66 10.57
CA LYS A 302 2.05 -8.13 10.49
C LYS A 302 3.46 -8.65 10.78
N TYR A 303 4.49 -7.87 10.46
CA TYR A 303 5.91 -8.28 10.55
C TYR A 303 6.69 -7.59 11.68
N MET A 304 6.02 -6.88 12.59
CA MET A 304 6.66 -6.28 13.78
C MET A 304 7.02 -7.31 14.86
#